data_AF-A0A7Z9XQ62-F1
#
_entry.id   AF-A0A7Z9XQ62-F1
#
_cell.length_a   1.000
_cell.length_b   1.000
_cell.length_c   1.000
_cell.angle_alpha   90.00
_cell.angle_beta   90.00
_cell.angle_gamma   90.00
#
_symmetry.space_group_name_H-M   'P 1'
#
loop_
_entity.id
_entity.type
_entity.pdbx_description
1 polymer ?
#
loop_
_entity_poly.entity_id
_entity_poly.type
_entity_poly.pdbx_seq_one_letter_code
_entity_poly.pdbx_strand_id
1 'polypeptide(L)'
;MSEKSIELDIPLLLPEIEHQHDHCLADLQSTLIHHKGIYRAHIKEGQPPRLCIHYDPNLISLAAVERIARDTGHAFTQRYRHERIPFNTPLSADAADILKQSLEKLPGMLHASVNAAAGLAFVAYDIEALDRETIKKLMHQQGYADASTEKTKAHEHDHGSAPAFLPHALQAIWTYILVSLAGISFLIGWIGETFFGMQENIALFFYLVSYLAGGFDIATHAIPGLFKGRFDTDILMLAAAAGAALLGQWAEGAFLLFLFSLGHAGEHYALDHARNAVNALADLMPDTAKRRHGNDIEEVAVDQLAIGDVIVVPPGERLPVDGKVIQGISAIDQSPITGESAPVTKSPEDNVFA
;
A
#
# COMPACT_ATOMS: atom_id res chain seq x y z
N MET A 1 34.28 -15.06 -36.86
CA MET A 1 33.08 -15.70 -36.27
C MET A 1 31.90 -14.86 -36.70
N SER A 2 30.86 -15.46 -37.29
CA SER A 2 29.68 -14.70 -37.71
C SER A 2 28.82 -14.49 -36.48
N GLU A 3 28.75 -13.27 -35.96
CA GLU A 3 27.89 -12.93 -34.84
C GLU A 3 26.62 -12.27 -35.39
N LYS A 4 25.45 -12.68 -34.90
CA LYS A 4 24.18 -12.00 -35.18
C LYS A 4 23.48 -11.66 -33.86
N SER A 5 22.73 -10.56 -33.87
CA SER A 5 21.92 -10.12 -32.74
C SER A 5 20.44 -10.20 -33.08
N ILE A 6 19.62 -10.49 -32.07
CA ILE A 6 18.17 -10.33 -32.11
C ILE A 6 17.75 -9.43 -30.95
N GLU A 7 16.73 -8.61 -31.17
CA GLU A 7 16.10 -7.79 -30.14
C GLU A 7 14.66 -8.28 -29.91
N LEU A 8 14.32 -8.54 -28.65
CA LEU A 8 13.00 -8.98 -28.21
C LEU A 8 12.44 -8.01 -27.18
N ASP A 9 11.15 -7.70 -27.27
CA ASP A 9 10.48 -6.82 -26.30
C ASP A 9 10.30 -7.54 -24.97
N ILE A 10 10.79 -6.94 -23.87
CA ILE A 10 10.66 -7.51 -22.53
C ILE A 10 9.21 -7.71 -22.10
N PRO A 11 8.26 -6.78 -22.37
CA PRO A 11 6.86 -6.99 -22.01
C PRO A 11 6.21 -8.23 -22.65
N LEU A 12 6.74 -8.70 -23.79
CA LEU A 12 6.26 -9.95 -24.42
C LEU A 12 6.84 -11.21 -23.79
N LEU A 13 7.95 -11.08 -23.05
CA LEU A 13 8.66 -12.18 -22.40
C LEU A 13 8.32 -12.26 -20.90
N LEU A 14 8.11 -11.10 -20.26
CA LEU A 14 7.88 -10.92 -18.82
C LEU A 14 6.85 -9.78 -18.65
N PRO A 15 5.54 -10.07 -18.80
CA PRO A 15 4.48 -9.05 -18.80
C PRO A 15 4.27 -8.38 -17.44
N GLU A 16 4.71 -9.02 -16.35
CA GLU A 16 4.51 -8.53 -14.97
C GLU A 16 5.62 -7.60 -14.47
N ILE A 17 6.69 -7.36 -15.27
CA ILE A 17 7.83 -6.54 -14.86
C ILE A 17 7.71 -5.13 -15.45
N GLU A 18 7.36 -4.17 -14.60
CA GLU A 18 7.24 -2.75 -14.96
C GLU A 18 8.57 -1.98 -14.80
N HIS A 19 9.56 -2.54 -14.08
CA HIS A 19 10.80 -1.85 -13.72
C HIS A 19 12.06 -2.45 -14.37
N GLN A 20 12.90 -1.58 -14.93
CA GLN A 20 14.12 -1.94 -15.68
C GLN A 20 15.25 -2.57 -14.83
N HIS A 21 15.14 -2.52 -13.50
CA HIS A 21 16.15 -2.97 -12.55
C HIS A 21 15.69 -4.15 -11.69
N ASP A 22 14.73 -4.93 -12.20
CA ASP A 22 14.26 -6.13 -11.52
C ASP A 22 15.36 -7.20 -11.44
N HIS A 23 15.47 -7.88 -10.29
CA HIS A 23 16.40 -8.99 -10.09
C HIS A 23 16.17 -10.11 -11.13
N CYS A 24 14.91 -10.31 -11.52
CA CYS A 24 14.51 -11.30 -12.52
C CYS A 24 15.15 -11.05 -13.90
N LEU A 25 15.45 -9.80 -14.23
CA LEU A 25 16.11 -9.44 -15.50
C LEU A 25 17.59 -9.83 -15.51
N ALA A 26 18.27 -9.73 -14.36
CA ALA A 26 19.66 -10.17 -14.22
C ALA A 26 19.77 -11.70 -14.31
N ASP A 27 18.84 -12.41 -13.67
CA ASP A 27 18.80 -13.87 -13.71
C ASP A 27 18.43 -14.42 -15.09
N LEU A 28 17.50 -13.76 -15.80
CA LEU A 28 17.19 -14.08 -17.20
C LEU A 28 18.43 -13.94 -18.09
N GLN A 29 19.18 -12.83 -17.97
CA GLN A 29 20.41 -12.62 -18.74
C GLN A 29 21.43 -13.72 -18.45
N SER A 30 21.64 -14.06 -17.16
CA SER A 30 22.60 -15.08 -16.77
C SER A 30 22.21 -16.46 -17.33
N THR A 31 20.93 -16.82 -17.28
CA THR A 31 20.41 -18.11 -17.77
C THR A 31 20.58 -18.24 -19.29
N LEU A 32 20.31 -17.17 -20.04
CA LEU A 32 20.45 -17.17 -21.50
C LEU A 32 21.90 -17.33 -21.95
N ILE A 33 22.87 -16.76 -21.22
CA ILE A 33 24.30 -16.88 -21.54
C ILE A 33 24.81 -18.33 -21.38
N HIS A 34 24.17 -19.16 -20.55
CA HIS A 34 24.56 -20.55 -20.37
C HIS A 34 24.10 -21.47 -21.51
N HIS A 35 23.26 -21.00 -22.43
CA HIS A 35 22.85 -21.77 -23.59
C HIS A 35 23.93 -21.81 -24.67
N LYS A 36 24.28 -23.02 -25.11
CA LYS A 36 25.26 -23.24 -26.17
C LYS A 36 24.83 -22.53 -27.46
N GLY A 37 25.67 -21.60 -27.93
CA GLY A 37 25.42 -20.80 -29.13
C GLY A 37 24.98 -19.37 -28.86
N ILE A 38 24.71 -19.00 -27.60
CA ILE A 38 24.48 -17.62 -27.16
C ILE A 38 25.77 -17.10 -26.50
N TYR A 39 26.29 -15.96 -26.98
CA TYR A 39 27.53 -15.36 -26.46
C TYR A 39 27.27 -14.28 -25.41
N ARG A 40 26.18 -13.52 -25.57
CA ARG A 40 25.86 -12.39 -24.70
C ARG A 40 24.37 -12.11 -24.72
N ALA A 41 23.80 -11.80 -23.57
CA ALA A 41 22.45 -11.23 -23.43
C ALA A 41 22.56 -9.95 -22.60
N HIS A 42 21.93 -8.86 -23.04
CA HIS A 42 21.87 -7.62 -22.28
C HIS A 42 20.60 -6.85 -22.60
N ILE A 43 20.21 -5.96 -21.71
CA ILE A 43 19.04 -5.10 -21.89
C ILE A 43 19.50 -3.78 -22.50
N LYS A 44 18.86 -3.37 -23.59
CA LYS A 44 18.99 -2.02 -24.14
C LYS A 44 17.91 -1.13 -23.54
N GLU A 45 18.33 0.06 -23.15
CA GLU A 45 17.45 1.13 -22.70
C GLU A 45 16.52 1.57 -23.86
N GLY A 46 15.22 1.67 -23.55
CA GLY A 46 14.16 2.03 -24.50
C GLY A 46 12.78 1.97 -23.85
N GLN A 47 11.78 2.58 -24.49
CA GLN A 47 10.36 2.42 -24.15
C GLN A 47 9.64 1.81 -25.36
N PRO A 48 9.33 0.50 -25.36
CA PRO A 48 9.57 -0.49 -24.28
C PRO A 48 11.04 -0.95 -24.20
N PRO A 49 11.48 -1.47 -23.04
CA PRO A 49 12.84 -2.01 -22.88
C PRO A 49 12.99 -3.30 -23.69
N ARG A 50 14.16 -3.47 -24.33
CA ARG A 50 14.44 -4.58 -25.27
C ARG A 50 15.59 -5.45 -24.78
N LEU A 51 15.41 -6.76 -24.85
CA LEU A 51 16.44 -7.76 -24.60
C LEU A 51 17.21 -8.03 -25.91
N CYS A 52 18.50 -7.71 -25.92
CA CYS A 52 19.41 -7.95 -27.04
C CYS A 52 20.22 -9.23 -26.80
N ILE A 53 20.04 -10.23 -27.65
CA ILE A 53 20.72 -11.54 -27.56
C ILE A 53 21.67 -11.69 -28.75
N HIS A 54 22.94 -11.92 -28.47
CA HIS A 54 24.01 -12.16 -29.43
C HIS A 54 24.28 -13.65 -29.54
N TYR A 55 24.18 -14.22 -30.74
CA TYR A 55 24.28 -15.66 -30.99
C TYR A 55 25.07 -16.00 -32.25
N ASP A 56 25.52 -17.25 -32.34
CA ASP A 56 26.18 -17.81 -33.53
C ASP A 56 25.16 -18.49 -34.46
N PRO A 57 24.89 -17.95 -35.67
CA PRO A 57 23.94 -18.52 -36.61
C PRO A 57 24.39 -19.87 -37.18
N ASN A 58 25.65 -20.28 -36.99
CA ASN A 58 26.14 -21.60 -37.41
C ASN A 58 25.87 -22.68 -36.36
N LEU A 59 25.63 -22.29 -35.10
CA LEU A 59 25.36 -23.20 -33.99
C LEU A 59 23.88 -23.25 -33.62
N ILE A 60 23.16 -22.13 -33.76
CA ILE A 60 21.75 -22.02 -33.39
C ILE A 60 20.99 -21.13 -34.38
N SER A 61 19.76 -21.52 -34.73
CA SER A 61 18.89 -20.74 -35.62
C SER A 61 18.18 -19.61 -34.88
N LEU A 62 17.78 -18.55 -35.61
CA LEU A 62 17.01 -17.44 -35.06
C LEU A 62 15.76 -17.91 -34.30
N ALA A 63 14.97 -18.79 -34.92
CA ALA A 63 13.75 -19.35 -34.32
C ALA A 63 14.03 -20.14 -33.04
N ALA A 64 15.19 -20.82 -32.96
CA ALA A 64 15.59 -21.53 -31.75
C ALA A 64 15.99 -20.57 -30.62
N VAL A 65 16.66 -19.45 -30.95
CA VAL A 65 16.98 -18.39 -29.97
C VAL A 65 15.70 -17.74 -29.43
N GLU A 66 14.76 -17.38 -30.31
CA GLU A 66 13.45 -16.83 -29.90
C GLU A 66 12.67 -17.79 -29.00
N ARG A 67 12.65 -19.08 -29.36
CA ARG A 67 11.99 -20.10 -28.55
C ARG A 67 12.65 -20.24 -27.18
N ILE A 68 13.99 -20.33 -27.10
CA ILE A 68 14.71 -20.39 -25.82
C ILE A 68 14.42 -19.15 -24.97
N ALA A 69 14.43 -17.95 -25.56
CA ALA A 69 14.12 -16.73 -24.83
C ALA A 69 12.69 -16.74 -24.27
N ARG A 70 11.71 -17.19 -25.06
CA ARG A 70 10.31 -17.30 -24.64
C ARG A 70 10.10 -18.38 -23.59
N ASP A 71 10.68 -19.57 -23.77
CA ASP A 71 10.59 -20.69 -22.83
C ASP A 71 11.25 -20.30 -21.49
N THR A 72 12.40 -19.61 -21.53
CA THR A 72 13.08 -19.11 -20.34
C THR A 72 12.24 -18.03 -19.66
N GLY A 73 11.72 -17.05 -20.39
CA GLY A 73 10.83 -16.02 -19.84
C GLY A 73 9.60 -16.62 -19.15
N HIS A 74 8.94 -17.59 -19.80
CA HIS A 74 7.78 -18.28 -19.24
C HIS A 74 8.13 -19.10 -17.99
N ALA A 75 9.27 -19.79 -17.97
CA ALA A 75 9.74 -20.52 -16.79
C ALA A 75 10.01 -19.57 -15.60
N PHE A 76 10.52 -18.36 -15.87
CA PHE A 76 10.72 -17.33 -14.85
C PHE A 76 9.38 -16.81 -14.30
N THR A 77 8.39 -16.51 -15.15
CA THR A 77 7.05 -16.10 -14.68
C THR A 77 6.35 -17.21 -13.89
N GLN A 78 6.64 -18.48 -14.16
CA GLN A 78 6.09 -19.59 -13.39
C GLN A 78 6.74 -19.77 -12.01
N ARG A 79 8.02 -19.42 -11.86
CA ARG A 79 8.77 -19.61 -10.61
C ARG A 79 8.80 -18.37 -9.73
N TYR A 80 8.92 -17.19 -10.33
CA TYR A 80 9.03 -15.92 -9.63
C TYR A 80 7.75 -15.14 -9.80
N ARG A 81 7.08 -14.90 -8.69
CA ARG A 81 5.80 -14.21 -8.66
C ARG A 81 5.99 -12.78 -8.19
N HIS A 82 5.44 -11.83 -8.94
CA HIS A 82 5.36 -10.43 -8.55
C HIS A 82 3.92 -10.13 -8.18
N GLU A 83 3.68 -9.78 -6.93
CA GLU A 83 2.32 -9.63 -6.43
C GLU A 83 2.18 -8.36 -5.60
N ARG A 84 1.02 -7.71 -5.75
CA ARG A 84 0.57 -6.59 -4.92
C ARG A 84 -0.38 -7.15 -3.87
N ILE A 85 0.01 -7.10 -2.61
CA ILE A 85 -0.77 -7.58 -1.47
C ILE A 85 -1.36 -6.36 -0.76
N PRO A 86 -2.67 -6.09 -0.91
CA PRO A 86 -3.32 -5.00 -0.20
C PRO A 86 -3.50 -5.35 1.29
N PHE A 87 -3.36 -4.35 2.14
CA PHE A 87 -3.63 -4.45 3.57
C PHE A 87 -4.43 -3.22 4.04
N ASN A 88 -5.35 -3.43 4.97
CA ASN A 88 -6.26 -2.37 5.42
C ASN A 88 -5.75 -1.59 6.64
N THR A 89 -4.69 -2.07 7.27
CA THR A 89 -4.18 -1.46 8.49
C THR A 89 -3.36 -0.20 8.17
N PRO A 90 -3.62 0.94 8.84
CA PRO A 90 -2.74 2.10 8.79
C PRO A 90 -1.30 1.74 9.16
N LEU A 91 -0.35 2.08 8.30
CA LEU A 91 1.06 2.15 8.67
C LEU A 91 1.51 3.60 8.77
N SER A 92 2.28 3.91 9.82
CA SER A 92 3.20 5.06 9.80
C SER A 92 4.36 4.75 8.85
N ALA A 93 5.10 5.77 8.42
CA ALA A 93 6.27 5.58 7.56
C ALA A 93 7.29 4.60 8.19
N ASP A 94 7.54 4.76 9.49
CA ASP A 94 8.47 3.90 10.23
C ASP A 94 8.00 2.44 10.31
N ALA A 95 6.69 2.24 10.50
CA ALA A 95 6.11 0.90 10.51
C ALA A 95 6.26 0.20 9.16
N ALA A 96 6.15 0.94 8.04
CA ALA A 96 6.30 0.40 6.70
C ALA A 96 7.72 -0.07 6.40
N ASP A 97 8.73 0.69 6.87
CA ASP A 97 10.12 0.27 6.76
C ASP A 97 10.40 -1.00 7.59
N ILE A 98 9.79 -1.12 8.77
CA ILE A 98 9.89 -2.31 9.60
C ILE A 98 9.27 -3.53 8.91
N LEU A 99 8.08 -3.37 8.33
CA LEU A 99 7.40 -4.44 7.60
C LEU A 99 8.22 -4.86 6.38
N LYS A 100 8.72 -3.90 5.60
CA LYS A 100 9.63 -4.14 4.48
C LYS A 100 10.84 -4.98 4.89
N GLN A 101 11.58 -4.55 5.90
CA GLN A 101 12.75 -5.28 6.38
C GLN A 101 12.43 -6.69 6.89
N SER A 102 11.22 -6.88 7.42
CA SER A 102 10.77 -8.20 7.90
C SER A 102 10.41 -9.12 6.73
N LEU A 103 9.79 -8.59 5.68
CA LEU A 103 9.48 -9.31 4.45
C LEU A 103 10.74 -9.70 3.69
N GLU A 104 11.72 -8.78 3.54
CA GLU A 104 13.01 -9.04 2.87
C GLU A 104 13.83 -10.15 3.55
N LYS A 105 13.58 -10.43 4.84
CA LYS A 105 14.26 -11.50 5.59
C LYS A 105 13.66 -12.89 5.36
N LEU A 106 12.51 -13.00 4.70
CA LEU A 106 11.89 -14.29 4.43
C LEU A 106 12.74 -15.07 3.40
N PRO A 107 13.07 -16.34 3.66
CA PRO A 107 13.78 -17.16 2.70
C PRO A 107 12.91 -17.36 1.46
N GLY A 108 13.41 -16.98 0.28
CA GLY A 108 12.65 -16.98 -0.97
C GLY A 108 12.07 -15.62 -1.36
N MET A 109 12.16 -14.60 -0.51
CA MET A 109 11.83 -13.22 -0.89
C MET A 109 12.98 -12.61 -1.71
N LEU A 110 12.67 -12.14 -2.92
CA LEU A 110 13.63 -11.44 -3.78
C LEU A 110 13.61 -9.94 -3.53
N HIS A 111 12.40 -9.38 -3.40
CA HIS A 111 12.20 -7.96 -3.16
C HIS A 111 10.90 -7.72 -2.40
N ALA A 112 10.91 -6.74 -1.49
CA ALA A 112 9.70 -6.23 -0.88
C ALA A 112 9.75 -4.70 -0.80
N SER A 113 8.60 -4.08 -1.05
CA SER A 113 8.38 -2.65 -0.87
C SER A 113 7.00 -2.45 -0.29
N VAL A 114 6.86 -1.48 0.61
CA VAL A 114 5.60 -1.21 1.32
C VAL A 114 5.25 0.25 1.12
N ASN A 115 4.09 0.51 0.53
CA ASN A 115 3.52 1.84 0.43
C ASN A 115 2.47 2.03 1.53
N ALA A 116 2.88 2.70 2.60
CA ALA A 116 2.04 2.98 3.77
C ALA A 116 0.82 3.86 3.45
N ALA A 117 0.94 4.74 2.46
CA ALA A 117 -0.12 5.65 2.05
C ALA A 117 -1.18 4.91 1.22
N ALA A 118 -0.75 4.02 0.32
CA ALA A 118 -1.64 3.28 -0.57
C ALA A 118 -2.19 1.97 0.04
N GLY A 119 -1.69 1.53 1.20
CA GLY A 119 -2.12 0.26 1.80
C GLY A 119 -1.67 -0.96 0.98
N LEU A 120 -0.52 -0.88 0.31
CA LEU A 120 -0.05 -1.91 -0.63
C LEU A 120 1.36 -2.37 -0.28
N ALA A 121 1.55 -3.69 -0.21
CA ALA A 121 2.85 -4.33 -0.19
C ALA A 121 3.14 -4.93 -1.57
N PHE A 122 4.22 -4.49 -2.20
CA PHE A 122 4.73 -5.06 -3.45
C PHE A 122 5.79 -6.10 -3.08
N VAL A 123 5.55 -7.35 -3.43
CA VAL A 123 6.47 -8.45 -3.11
C VAL A 123 6.83 -9.23 -4.37
N ALA A 124 8.10 -9.59 -4.48
CA ALA A 124 8.63 -10.49 -5.49
C ALA A 124 9.27 -11.67 -4.77
N TYR A 125 8.81 -12.90 -5.05
CA TYR A 125 9.28 -14.08 -4.35
C TYR A 125 9.31 -15.33 -5.24
N ASP A 126 10.18 -16.28 -4.86
CA ASP A 126 10.27 -17.61 -5.46
C ASP A 126 9.21 -18.53 -4.88
N ILE A 127 8.28 -19.00 -5.71
CA ILE A 127 7.16 -19.84 -5.27
C ILE A 127 7.60 -21.24 -4.79
N GLU A 128 8.80 -21.70 -5.16
CA GLU A 128 9.33 -22.98 -4.68
C GLU A 128 9.82 -22.87 -3.22
N ALA A 129 10.24 -21.67 -2.81
CA ALA A 129 10.84 -21.41 -1.50
C ALA A 129 9.86 -20.72 -0.54
N LEU A 130 8.94 -19.91 -1.05
CA LEU A 130 8.06 -19.07 -0.25
C LEU A 130 6.63 -19.08 -0.80
N ASP A 131 5.69 -19.40 0.08
CA ASP A 131 4.26 -19.39 -0.24
C ASP A 131 3.59 -18.08 0.21
N ARG A 132 2.57 -17.66 -0.55
CA ARG A 132 1.78 -16.45 -0.30
C ARG A 132 1.19 -16.44 1.11
N GLU A 133 0.70 -17.58 1.58
CA GLU A 133 0.11 -17.70 2.91
C GLU A 133 1.13 -17.46 4.03
N THR A 134 2.40 -17.78 3.80
CA THR A 134 3.48 -17.50 4.76
C THR A 134 3.75 -16.00 4.86
N ILE A 135 3.73 -15.30 3.71
CA ILE A 135 3.86 -13.83 3.64
C ILE A 135 2.71 -13.18 4.39
N LYS A 136 1.46 -13.58 4.09
CA LYS A 136 0.25 -13.08 4.77
C LYS A 136 0.29 -13.34 6.28
N LYS A 137 0.74 -14.53 6.70
CA LYS A 137 0.86 -14.88 8.11
C LYS A 137 1.86 -14.00 8.84
N LEU A 138 3.00 -13.67 8.21
CA LEU A 138 3.96 -12.72 8.79
C LEU A 138 3.33 -11.32 8.92
N MET A 139 2.65 -10.84 7.87
CA MET A 139 1.95 -9.56 7.88
C MET A 139 0.93 -9.52 9.04
N HIS A 140 0.09 -10.55 9.17
CA HIS A 140 -0.87 -10.67 10.27
C HIS A 140 -0.22 -10.72 11.66
N GLN A 141 0.91 -11.41 11.82
CA GLN A 141 1.65 -11.43 13.08
C GLN A 141 2.20 -10.06 13.49
N GLN A 142 2.44 -9.18 12.52
CA GLN A 142 2.86 -7.80 12.74
C GLN A 142 1.67 -6.83 12.87
N GLY A 143 0.43 -7.34 12.84
CA GLY A 143 -0.79 -6.55 12.98
C GLY A 143 -1.37 -6.07 11.65
N TYR A 144 -0.85 -6.52 10.50
CA TYR A 144 -1.31 -6.11 9.18
C TYR A 144 -2.26 -7.14 8.58
N ALA A 145 -3.53 -6.77 8.47
CA ALA A 145 -4.58 -7.65 7.94
C ALA A 145 -4.69 -7.56 6.42
N ASP A 146 -4.83 -8.72 5.77
CA ASP A 146 -5.00 -8.83 4.32
C ASP A 146 -6.38 -8.31 3.87
N ALA A 147 -6.36 -7.34 2.95
CA ALA A 147 -7.58 -6.74 2.42
C ALA A 147 -8.31 -7.64 1.40
N SER A 148 -7.65 -8.70 0.88
CA SER A 148 -8.19 -9.54 -0.18
C SER A 148 -9.17 -10.62 0.28
N THR A 149 -9.34 -10.84 1.58
CA THR A 149 -10.11 -11.98 2.10
C THR A 149 -11.56 -11.69 2.50
N GLU A 150 -12.05 -10.45 2.50
CA GLU A 150 -13.46 -10.20 2.84
C GLU A 150 -14.00 -8.88 2.26
N LYS A 151 -14.70 -8.97 1.10
CA LYS A 151 -15.57 -7.91 0.55
C LYS A 151 -16.87 -7.72 1.37
N THR A 152 -16.85 -7.98 2.69
CA THR A 152 -18.04 -7.82 3.55
C THR A 152 -17.78 -6.80 4.65
N LYS A 153 -18.29 -5.58 4.40
CA LYS A 153 -18.39 -4.41 5.29
C LYS A 153 -17.13 -3.53 5.39
N ALA A 154 -17.04 -2.61 4.44
CA ALA A 154 -16.39 -1.33 4.62
C ALA A 154 -17.00 -0.57 5.82
N HIS A 155 -16.42 -0.72 7.00
CA HIS A 155 -16.47 0.18 8.16
C HIS A 155 -15.41 -0.28 9.17
N GLU A 156 -14.15 -0.33 8.77
CA GLU A 156 -13.04 -0.63 9.70
C GLU A 156 -12.23 0.66 9.89
N HIS A 157 -12.69 1.47 10.84
CA HIS A 157 -11.90 2.58 11.35
C HIS A 157 -10.86 2.00 12.32
N ASP A 158 -9.59 2.35 12.13
CA ASP A 158 -8.53 1.98 13.06
C ASP A 158 -8.85 2.56 14.45
N HIS A 159 -9.05 1.67 15.41
CA HIS A 159 -9.52 2.01 16.75
C HIS A 159 -8.37 2.30 17.73
N GLY A 160 -7.10 2.29 17.28
CA GLY A 160 -5.95 2.65 18.10
C GLY A 160 -5.94 1.92 19.46
N SER A 161 -5.65 2.64 20.53
CA SER A 161 -5.65 2.13 21.92
C SER A 161 -7.05 1.91 22.53
N ALA A 162 -8.12 1.96 21.74
CA ALA A 162 -9.47 1.85 22.26
C ALA A 162 -9.76 0.46 22.86
N PRO A 163 -10.37 0.39 24.05
CA PRO A 163 -10.77 -0.88 24.64
C PRO A 163 -11.76 -1.66 23.75
N ALA A 164 -11.47 -2.94 23.51
CA ALA A 164 -12.25 -3.82 22.63
C ALA A 164 -13.70 -4.06 23.10
N PHE A 165 -14.03 -3.78 24.37
CA PHE A 165 -15.38 -3.92 24.91
C PHE A 165 -16.32 -2.75 24.58
N LEU A 166 -15.80 -1.65 24.03
CA LEU A 166 -16.59 -0.47 23.70
C LEU A 166 -17.34 -0.63 22.37
N PRO A 167 -18.48 0.06 22.18
CA PRO A 167 -19.15 0.10 20.88
C PRO A 167 -18.24 0.72 19.81
N HIS A 168 -18.29 0.23 18.56
CA HIS A 168 -17.47 0.74 17.44
C HIS A 168 -17.55 2.26 17.25
N ALA A 169 -18.73 2.85 17.47
CA ALA A 169 -18.92 4.29 17.40
C ALA A 169 -18.06 5.07 18.42
N LEU A 170 -17.86 4.52 19.63
CA LEU A 170 -16.99 5.12 20.64
C LEU A 170 -15.52 4.85 20.36
N GLN A 171 -15.19 3.69 19.81
CA GLN A 171 -13.82 3.36 19.46
C GLN A 171 -13.27 4.30 18.37
N ALA A 172 -14.09 4.65 17.37
CA ALA A 172 -13.70 5.57 16.30
C ALA A 172 -13.37 7.01 16.78
N ILE A 173 -13.95 7.42 17.92
CA ILE A 173 -13.70 8.75 18.51
C ILE A 173 -12.82 8.69 19.77
N TRP A 174 -12.27 7.53 20.10
CA TRP A 174 -11.58 7.29 21.37
C TRP A 174 -10.38 8.21 21.58
N THR A 175 -9.51 8.33 20.57
CA THR A 175 -8.34 9.23 20.62
C THR A 175 -8.77 10.68 20.83
N TYR A 176 -9.81 11.13 20.12
CA TYR A 176 -10.35 12.49 20.30
C TYR A 176 -10.96 12.69 21.69
N ILE A 177 -11.59 11.68 22.28
CA ILE A 177 -12.10 11.71 23.65
C ILE A 177 -10.95 11.87 24.64
N LEU A 178 -9.88 11.07 24.51
CA LEU A 178 -8.72 11.13 25.39
C LEU A 178 -8.00 12.48 25.31
N VAL A 179 -7.75 12.98 24.09
CA VAL A 179 -7.12 14.30 23.87
C VAL A 179 -7.99 15.41 24.46
N SER A 180 -9.30 15.37 24.23
CA SER A 180 -10.24 16.35 24.78
C SER A 180 -10.28 16.30 26.30
N LEU A 181 -10.30 15.10 26.88
CA LEU A 181 -10.25 14.90 28.33
C LEU A 181 -8.94 15.42 28.91
N ALA A 182 -7.81 15.14 28.26
CA ALA A 182 -6.50 15.62 28.67
C ALA A 182 -6.40 17.15 28.63
N GLY A 183 -6.88 17.77 27.55
CA GLY A 183 -6.89 19.22 27.39
C GLY A 183 -7.83 19.95 28.34
N ILE A 184 -9.07 19.47 28.48
CA ILE A 184 -10.07 20.09 29.38
C ILE A 184 -9.61 19.96 30.84
N SER A 185 -9.13 18.79 31.26
CA SER A 185 -8.62 18.60 32.62
C SER A 185 -7.39 19.47 32.89
N PHE A 186 -6.43 19.54 31.97
CA PHE A 186 -5.28 20.44 32.06
C PHE A 186 -5.72 21.90 32.23
N LEU A 187 -6.61 22.39 31.36
CA LEU A 187 -7.09 23.77 31.41
C LEU A 187 -7.83 24.09 32.71
N ILE A 188 -8.66 23.18 33.21
CA ILE A 188 -9.35 23.36 34.49
C ILE A 188 -8.35 23.45 35.64
N GLY A 189 -7.37 22.54 35.70
CA GLY A 189 -6.33 22.56 36.73
C GLY A 189 -5.53 23.86 36.70
N TRP A 190 -5.03 24.24 35.51
CA TRP A 190 -4.17 25.40 35.32
C TRP A 190 -4.89 26.73 35.58
N ILE A 191 -6.09 26.91 35.02
CA ILE A 191 -6.88 28.14 35.23
C ILE A 191 -7.37 28.21 36.69
N GLY A 192 -7.81 27.09 37.25
CA GLY A 192 -8.28 27.00 38.62
C GLY A 192 -7.22 27.42 39.63
N GLU A 193 -6.01 26.86 39.49
CA GLU A 193 -4.87 27.18 40.34
C GLU A 193 -4.42 28.64 40.17
N THR A 194 -4.31 29.11 38.91
CA THR A 194 -3.72 30.43 38.61
C THR A 194 -4.66 31.60 38.95
N PHE A 195 -5.96 31.49 38.62
CA PHE A 195 -6.89 32.62 38.69
C PHE A 195 -7.89 32.53 39.84
N PHE A 196 -8.28 31.31 40.24
CA PHE A 196 -9.34 31.10 41.23
C PHE A 196 -8.81 30.67 42.60
N GLY A 197 -7.49 30.55 42.76
CA GLY A 197 -6.87 30.09 44.01
C GLY A 197 -7.36 28.71 44.43
N MET A 198 -7.62 27.84 43.45
CA MET A 198 -8.09 26.47 43.68
C MET A 198 -7.09 25.73 44.57
N GLN A 199 -7.61 24.91 45.49
CA GLN A 199 -6.78 24.12 46.39
C GLN A 199 -5.84 23.21 45.59
N GLU A 200 -4.57 23.17 45.99
CA GLU A 200 -3.49 22.42 45.33
C GLU A 200 -3.86 20.95 45.06
N ASN A 201 -4.52 20.29 46.01
CA ASN A 201 -4.97 18.90 45.84
C ASN A 201 -6.01 18.71 44.71
N ILE A 202 -6.86 19.72 44.49
CA ILE A 202 -7.90 19.68 43.44
C ILE A 202 -7.24 19.93 42.09
N ALA A 203 -6.32 20.89 42.00
CA ALA A 203 -5.53 21.13 40.78
C ALA A 203 -4.70 19.89 40.40
N LEU A 204 -4.04 19.27 41.38
CA LEU A 204 -3.28 18.03 41.20
C LEU A 204 -4.16 16.89 40.69
N PHE A 205 -5.39 16.74 41.19
CA PHE A 205 -6.33 15.76 40.66
C PHE A 205 -6.60 15.97 39.16
N PHE A 206 -6.84 17.21 38.72
CA PHE A 206 -7.02 17.53 37.31
C PHE A 206 -5.76 17.28 36.48
N TYR A 207 -4.57 17.62 36.99
CA TYR A 207 -3.31 17.30 36.30
C TYR A 207 -3.09 15.80 36.18
N LEU A 208 -3.40 15.00 37.20
CA LEU A 208 -3.31 13.54 37.14
C LEU A 208 -4.26 12.95 36.09
N VAL A 209 -5.50 13.46 36.01
CA VAL A 209 -6.44 13.05 34.96
C VAL A 209 -5.87 13.38 33.57
N SER A 210 -5.24 14.55 33.42
CA SER A 210 -4.59 14.95 32.17
C SER A 210 -3.41 14.05 31.81
N TYR A 211 -2.55 13.71 32.78
CA TYR A 211 -1.45 12.76 32.61
C TYR A 211 -1.93 11.39 32.13
N LEU A 212 -2.95 10.86 32.79
CA LEU A 212 -3.49 9.55 32.45
C LEU A 212 -4.12 9.59 31.06
N ALA A 213 -4.96 10.58 30.76
CA ALA A 213 -5.63 10.67 29.47
C ALA A 213 -4.66 10.93 28.30
N GLY A 214 -3.76 11.91 28.45
CA GLY A 214 -2.79 12.28 27.42
C GLY A 214 -1.68 11.24 27.25
N GLY A 215 -1.24 10.62 28.35
CA GLY A 215 -0.19 9.59 28.34
C GLY A 215 -0.68 8.18 27.99
N PHE A 216 -1.97 7.87 28.09
CA PHE A 216 -2.49 6.52 27.85
C PHE A 216 -2.15 6.01 26.45
N ASP A 217 -2.50 6.79 25.43
CA ASP A 217 -2.33 6.40 24.03
C ASP A 217 -0.84 6.18 23.68
N ILE A 218 0.00 7.14 24.07
CA ILE A 218 1.46 7.08 23.94
C ILE A 218 2.03 5.86 24.66
N ALA A 219 1.63 5.63 25.92
CA ALA A 219 2.15 4.53 26.73
C ALA A 219 1.83 3.16 26.13
N THR A 220 0.65 3.00 25.50
CA THR A 220 0.25 1.72 24.90
C THR A 220 1.17 1.27 23.77
N HIS A 221 1.83 2.19 23.06
CA HIS A 221 2.75 1.88 21.96
C HIS A 221 4.22 2.01 22.36
N ALA A 222 4.58 3.03 23.14
CA ALA A 222 5.95 3.32 23.57
C ALA A 222 6.52 2.25 24.52
N ILE A 223 5.72 1.77 25.48
CA ILE A 223 6.17 0.78 26.48
C ILE A 223 6.53 -0.56 25.82
N PRO A 224 5.66 -1.17 24.97
CA PRO A 224 6.04 -2.37 24.22
C PRO A 224 7.23 -2.15 23.28
N GLY A 225 7.35 -0.97 22.68
CA GLY A 225 8.50 -0.58 21.85
C GLY A 225 9.82 -0.62 22.61
N LEU A 226 9.85 -0.05 23.82
CA LEU A 226 11.00 -0.07 24.71
C LEU A 226 11.44 -1.49 25.07
N PHE A 227 10.48 -2.37 25.40
CA PHE A 227 10.79 -3.77 25.71
C PHE A 227 11.35 -4.55 24.51
N LYS A 228 11.05 -4.11 23.28
CA LYS A 228 11.62 -4.64 22.04
C LYS A 228 12.95 -3.97 21.64
N GLY A 229 13.49 -3.08 22.48
CA GLY A 229 14.74 -2.37 22.23
C GLY A 229 14.62 -1.22 21.24
N ARG A 230 13.40 -0.72 20.97
CA ARG A 230 13.16 0.46 20.13
C ARG A 230 13.10 1.70 21.01
N PHE A 231 13.82 2.73 20.61
CA PHE A 231 13.83 4.03 21.27
C PHE A 231 13.24 5.05 20.29
N ASP A 232 12.02 5.47 20.54
CA ASP A 232 11.31 6.51 19.80
C ASP A 232 11.21 7.80 20.63
N THR A 233 10.73 8.87 19.99
CA THR A 233 10.48 10.15 20.65
C THR A 233 9.41 10.04 21.75
N ASP A 234 8.52 9.05 21.66
CA ASP A 234 7.44 8.82 22.61
C ASP A 234 7.96 8.30 23.96
N ILE A 235 8.97 7.43 23.96
CA ILE A 235 9.66 7.00 25.18
C ILE A 235 10.34 8.20 25.87
N LEU A 236 11.00 9.06 25.08
CA LEU A 236 11.65 10.25 25.61
C LEU A 236 10.62 11.20 26.24
N MET A 237 9.47 11.37 25.60
CA MET A 237 8.37 12.17 26.13
C MET A 237 7.83 11.57 27.45
N LEU A 238 7.56 10.26 27.48
CA LEU A 238 7.03 9.59 28.69
C LEU A 238 8.03 9.71 29.86
N ALA A 239 9.32 9.57 29.58
CA ALA A 239 10.39 9.78 30.56
C ALA A 239 10.46 11.24 31.04
N ALA A 240 10.30 12.22 30.14
CA ALA A 240 10.27 13.63 30.50
C ALA A 240 9.07 13.97 31.38
N ALA A 241 7.88 13.46 31.05
CA ALA A 241 6.68 13.64 31.87
C ALA A 241 6.83 12.97 33.25
N ALA A 242 7.38 11.75 33.31
CA ALA A 242 7.68 11.11 34.59
C ALA A 242 8.71 11.92 35.41
N GLY A 243 9.73 12.49 34.76
CA GLY A 243 10.70 13.38 35.39
C GLY A 243 10.07 14.64 35.96
N ALA A 244 9.16 15.28 35.22
CA ALA A 244 8.40 16.45 35.68
C ALA A 244 7.54 16.12 36.91
N ALA A 245 6.83 14.99 36.89
CA ALA A 245 6.06 14.48 38.02
C ALA A 245 6.94 14.24 39.26
N LEU A 246 8.12 13.64 39.10
CA LEU A 246 9.07 13.40 40.20
C LEU A 246 9.62 14.70 40.82
N LEU A 247 9.74 15.76 40.02
CA LEU A 247 10.17 17.08 40.46
C LEU A 247 9.03 17.93 41.06
N GLY A 248 7.79 17.40 41.10
CA GLY A 248 6.60 18.11 41.54
C GLY A 248 6.06 19.13 40.52
N GLN A 249 6.59 19.13 39.30
CA GLN A 249 6.19 20.00 38.18
C GLN A 249 5.04 19.35 37.40
N TRP A 250 3.89 19.20 38.07
CA TRP A 250 2.72 18.50 37.54
C TRP A 250 2.09 19.24 36.36
N ALA A 251 2.03 20.57 36.39
CA ALA A 251 1.44 21.36 35.33
C ALA A 251 2.23 21.22 34.01
N GLU A 252 3.56 21.25 34.09
CA GLU A 252 4.47 21.19 32.95
C GLU A 252 4.42 19.85 32.24
N GLY A 253 4.43 18.74 32.98
CA GLY A 253 4.34 17.43 32.36
C GLY A 253 2.94 17.09 31.85
N ALA A 254 1.88 17.60 32.49
CA ALA A 254 0.51 17.48 31.97
C ALA A 254 0.38 18.24 30.65
N PHE A 255 0.92 19.46 30.58
CA PHE A 255 0.97 20.26 29.37
C PHE A 255 1.75 19.57 28.24
N LEU A 256 2.92 19.01 28.56
CA LEU A 256 3.74 18.25 27.61
C LEU A 256 2.95 17.08 27.00
N LEU A 257 2.36 16.22 27.85
CA LEU A 257 1.58 15.07 27.40
C LEU A 257 0.34 15.48 26.59
N PHE A 258 -0.35 16.54 27.01
CA PHE A 258 -1.48 17.07 26.26
C PHE A 258 -1.08 17.53 24.85
N LEU A 259 -0.01 18.34 24.72
CA LEU A 259 0.41 18.86 23.42
C LEU A 259 0.82 17.75 22.45
N PHE A 260 1.55 16.74 22.93
CA PHE A 260 1.95 15.62 22.09
C PHE A 260 0.78 14.72 21.72
N SER A 261 -0.12 14.44 22.66
CA SER A 261 -1.36 13.69 22.37
C SER A 261 -2.20 14.40 21.31
N LEU A 262 -2.29 15.74 21.38
CA LEU A 262 -2.93 16.56 20.35
C LEU A 262 -2.20 16.49 19.00
N GLY A 263 -0.86 16.50 19.01
CA GLY A 263 -0.03 16.35 17.81
C GLY A 263 -0.25 15.02 17.10
N HIS A 264 -0.21 13.90 17.85
CA HIS A 264 -0.49 12.56 17.35
C HIS A 264 -1.90 12.45 16.74
N ALA A 265 -2.91 12.98 17.44
CA ALA A 265 -4.27 13.01 16.90
C ALA A 265 -4.37 13.84 15.60
N GLY A 266 -3.61 14.94 15.51
CA GLY A 266 -3.53 15.75 14.28
C GLY A 266 -2.82 15.02 13.13
N GLU A 267 -1.77 14.27 13.41
CA GLU A 267 -1.07 13.44 12.43
C GLU A 267 -2.00 12.35 11.87
N HIS A 268 -2.69 11.62 12.75
CA HIS A 268 -3.69 10.62 12.36
C HIS A 268 -4.77 11.23 11.46
N TYR A 269 -5.33 12.38 11.87
CA TYR A 269 -6.32 13.10 11.07
C TYR A 269 -5.79 13.48 9.67
N ALA A 270 -4.55 13.98 9.59
CA ALA A 270 -3.94 14.37 8.32
C ALA A 270 -3.69 13.18 7.39
N LEU A 271 -3.21 12.06 7.93
CA LEU A 271 -2.98 10.82 7.20
C LEU A 271 -4.29 10.22 6.69
N ASP A 272 -5.32 10.17 7.53
CA ASP A 272 -6.64 9.68 7.14
C ASP A 272 -7.28 10.56 6.07
N HIS A 273 -7.13 11.89 6.18
CA HIS A 273 -7.59 12.80 5.15
C HIS A 273 -6.87 12.58 3.81
N ALA A 274 -5.55 12.39 3.84
CA ALA A 274 -4.76 12.10 2.64
C ALA A 274 -5.18 10.77 2.00
N ARG A 275 -5.37 9.71 2.80
CA ARG A 275 -5.86 8.41 2.32
C ARG A 275 -7.25 8.51 1.71
N ASN A 276 -8.17 9.18 2.38
CA ASN A 276 -9.53 9.36 1.88
C ASN A 276 -9.55 10.15 0.56
N ALA A 277 -8.66 11.13 0.39
CA ALA A 277 -8.53 11.86 -0.88
C ALA A 277 -8.02 10.97 -2.02
N VAL A 278 -7.11 10.03 -1.74
CA VAL A 278 -6.61 9.05 -2.73
C VAL A 278 -7.66 7.98 -3.01
N ASN A 279 -8.31 7.43 -2.00
CA ASN A 279 -9.35 6.41 -2.14
C ASN A 279 -10.58 6.94 -2.86
N ALA A 280 -10.93 8.22 -2.69
CA ALA A 280 -11.99 8.86 -3.45
C ALA A 280 -11.71 8.89 -4.96
N LEU A 281 -10.45 8.70 -5.40
CA LEU A 281 -10.11 8.53 -6.81
C LEU A 281 -10.25 7.06 -7.26
N ALA A 282 -10.12 6.09 -6.35
CA ALA A 282 -10.29 4.66 -6.62
C ALA A 282 -11.77 4.24 -6.62
N ASP A 283 -12.59 4.80 -5.72
CA ASP A 283 -14.05 4.57 -5.63
C ASP A 283 -14.83 5.06 -6.88
N LEU A 284 -14.13 5.76 -7.77
CA LEU A 284 -14.64 6.25 -9.04
C LEU A 284 -14.67 5.19 -10.14
N MET A 285 -14.04 4.02 -9.92
CA MET A 285 -14.06 2.89 -10.83
C MET A 285 -15.23 1.95 -10.51
N PRO A 286 -16.04 1.52 -11.50
CA PRO A 286 -17.10 0.54 -11.29
C PRO A 286 -16.56 -0.80 -10.77
N ASP A 287 -17.19 -1.38 -9.75
CA ASP A 287 -16.90 -2.74 -9.28
C ASP A 287 -17.46 -3.83 -10.21
N THR A 288 -18.47 -3.48 -11.02
CA THR A 288 -19.16 -4.40 -11.93
C THR A 288 -19.16 -3.89 -13.37
N ALA A 289 -19.26 -4.84 -14.30
CA ALA A 289 -19.35 -4.61 -15.72
C ALA A 289 -20.49 -5.44 -16.34
N LYS A 290 -21.12 -4.91 -17.38
CA LYS A 290 -22.15 -5.61 -18.14
C LYS A 290 -21.51 -6.32 -19.33
N ARG A 291 -21.20 -7.61 -19.18
CA ARG A 291 -20.65 -8.45 -20.25
C ARG A 291 -21.79 -8.93 -21.16
N ARG A 292 -21.58 -8.86 -22.46
CA ARG A 292 -22.47 -9.44 -23.48
C ARG A 292 -21.98 -10.82 -23.88
N HIS A 293 -22.84 -11.81 -23.72
CA HIS A 293 -22.61 -13.17 -24.19
C HIS A 293 -23.71 -13.54 -25.18
N GLY A 294 -23.40 -13.46 -26.48
CA GLY A 294 -24.40 -13.62 -27.54
C GLY A 294 -25.46 -12.51 -27.50
N ASN A 295 -26.72 -12.88 -27.25
CA ASN A 295 -27.83 -11.92 -27.12
C ASN A 295 -28.10 -11.49 -25.68
N ASP A 296 -27.51 -12.15 -24.69
CA ASP A 296 -27.76 -11.87 -23.27
C ASP A 296 -26.69 -10.92 -22.72
N ILE A 297 -27.09 -10.12 -21.73
CA ILE A 297 -26.22 -9.21 -20.99
C ILE A 297 -26.25 -9.66 -19.53
N GLU A 298 -25.08 -9.96 -18.98
CA GLU A 298 -24.90 -10.35 -17.59
C GLU A 298 -24.03 -9.33 -16.87
N GLU A 299 -24.35 -9.07 -15.60
CA GLU A 299 -23.53 -8.24 -14.73
C GLU A 299 -22.51 -9.13 -14.02
N VAL A 300 -21.23 -8.84 -14.23
CA VAL A 300 -20.09 -9.58 -13.69
C VAL A 300 -19.18 -8.62 -12.95
N ALA A 301 -18.46 -9.11 -11.95
CA ALA A 301 -17.42 -8.32 -11.30
C ALA A 301 -16.26 -8.07 -12.29
N VAL A 302 -15.64 -6.90 -12.22
CA VAL A 302 -14.59 -6.48 -13.17
C VAL A 302 -13.40 -7.43 -13.19
N ASP A 303 -13.08 -8.04 -12.05
CA ASP A 303 -12.03 -9.04 -11.88
C ASP A 303 -12.28 -10.37 -12.64
N GLN A 304 -13.50 -10.62 -13.09
CA GLN A 304 -13.88 -11.80 -13.86
C GLN A 304 -13.87 -11.58 -15.38
N LEU A 305 -13.59 -10.36 -15.83
CA LEU A 305 -13.48 -10.05 -17.26
C LEU A 305 -12.17 -10.59 -17.84
N ALA A 306 -12.26 -11.20 -19.03
CA ALA A 306 -11.10 -11.65 -19.79
C ALA A 306 -10.85 -10.76 -21.02
N ILE A 307 -9.59 -10.71 -21.47
CA ILE A 307 -9.24 -10.02 -22.72
C ILE A 307 -10.04 -10.64 -23.88
N GLY A 308 -10.78 -9.80 -24.59
CA GLY A 308 -11.66 -10.21 -25.69
C GLY A 308 -13.15 -10.30 -25.32
N ASP A 309 -13.48 -10.17 -24.03
CA ASP A 309 -14.88 -10.02 -23.60
C ASP A 309 -15.49 -8.74 -24.19
N VAL A 310 -16.75 -8.83 -24.60
CA VAL A 310 -17.52 -7.69 -25.10
C VAL A 310 -18.34 -7.11 -23.97
N ILE A 311 -18.08 -5.86 -23.60
CA ILE A 311 -18.84 -5.14 -22.57
C ILE A 311 -19.80 -4.12 -23.19
N VAL A 312 -20.93 -3.89 -22.53
CA VAL A 312 -21.93 -2.91 -22.93
C VAL A 312 -21.96 -1.80 -21.88
N VAL A 313 -21.62 -0.59 -22.29
CA VAL A 313 -21.61 0.59 -21.42
C VAL A 313 -22.73 1.54 -21.85
N PRO A 314 -23.83 1.63 -21.09
CA PRO A 314 -24.91 2.58 -21.32
C PRO A 314 -24.44 4.05 -21.19
N PRO A 315 -25.16 5.01 -21.80
CA PRO A 315 -24.89 6.43 -21.60
C PRO A 315 -24.98 6.82 -20.12
N GLY A 316 -23.99 7.57 -19.64
CA GLY A 316 -23.90 8.01 -18.24
C GLY A 316 -23.21 7.03 -17.29
N GLU A 317 -22.88 5.81 -17.75
CA GLU A 317 -22.04 4.88 -17.00
C GLU A 317 -20.55 5.10 -17.32
N ARG A 318 -19.69 4.77 -16.36
CA ARG A 318 -18.23 4.83 -16.51
C ARG A 318 -17.73 3.55 -17.17
N LEU A 319 -16.57 3.65 -17.81
CA LEU A 319 -15.89 2.51 -18.38
C LEU A 319 -15.27 1.68 -17.25
N PRO A 320 -15.58 0.38 -17.13
CA PRO A 320 -15.04 -0.46 -16.06
C PRO A 320 -13.59 -0.91 -16.32
N VAL A 321 -13.18 -0.99 -17.59
CA VAL A 321 -11.86 -1.44 -18.03
C VAL A 321 -11.45 -0.74 -19.33
N ASP A 322 -10.14 -0.68 -19.57
CA ASP A 322 -9.58 -0.24 -20.85
C ASP A 322 -10.03 -1.15 -21.99
N GLY A 323 -10.21 -0.58 -23.17
CA GLY A 323 -10.65 -1.35 -24.32
C GLY A 323 -10.70 -0.58 -25.63
N LYS A 324 -11.39 -1.17 -26.59
CA LYS A 324 -11.56 -0.63 -27.94
C LYS A 324 -13.04 -0.63 -28.31
N VAL A 325 -13.52 0.47 -28.88
CA VAL A 325 -14.92 0.58 -29.30
C VAL A 325 -15.17 -0.34 -30.49
N ILE A 326 -16.04 -1.33 -30.30
CA ILE A 326 -16.46 -2.24 -31.38
C ILE A 326 -17.69 -1.73 -32.14
N GLN A 327 -18.56 -0.98 -31.46
CA GLN A 327 -19.85 -0.53 -32.00
C GLN A 327 -20.37 0.68 -31.22
N GLY A 328 -20.91 1.66 -31.93
CA GLY A 328 -21.49 2.89 -31.36
C GLY A 328 -20.57 4.10 -31.46
N ILE A 329 -21.15 5.28 -31.25
CA ILE A 329 -20.43 6.56 -31.19
C ILE A 329 -20.93 7.29 -29.95
N SER A 330 -20.02 7.70 -29.07
CA SER A 330 -20.36 8.42 -27.84
C SER A 330 -19.26 9.41 -27.45
N ALA A 331 -19.63 10.47 -26.75
CA ALA A 331 -18.69 11.35 -26.08
C ALA A 331 -18.36 10.77 -24.71
N ILE A 332 -17.07 10.60 -24.41
CA ILE A 332 -16.56 10.01 -23.17
C ILE A 332 -15.78 11.08 -22.41
N ASP A 333 -16.12 11.26 -21.14
CA ASP A 333 -15.36 12.12 -20.24
C ASP A 333 -14.09 11.38 -19.79
N GLN A 334 -12.94 11.90 -20.19
CA GLN A 334 -11.62 11.36 -19.83
C GLN A 334 -10.88 12.30 -18.85
N SER A 335 -11.56 13.33 -18.32
CA SER A 335 -10.98 14.31 -17.40
C SER A 335 -10.32 13.72 -16.16
N PRO A 336 -10.77 12.58 -15.57
CA PRO A 336 -10.09 11.99 -14.43
C PRO A 336 -8.67 11.50 -14.73
N ILE A 337 -8.38 11.18 -16.00
CA ILE A 337 -7.09 10.62 -16.45
C ILE A 337 -6.27 11.68 -17.16
N THR A 338 -6.88 12.41 -18.10
CA THR A 338 -6.17 13.36 -18.97
C THR A 338 -6.11 14.77 -18.39
N GLY A 339 -6.99 15.11 -17.43
CA GLY A 339 -7.16 16.46 -16.91
C GLY A 339 -7.88 17.42 -17.86
N GLU A 340 -8.28 16.96 -19.05
CA GLU A 340 -9.00 17.78 -20.03
C GLU A 340 -10.52 17.72 -19.75
N SER A 341 -11.14 18.85 -19.43
CA SER A 341 -12.56 18.91 -19.04
C SER A 341 -13.57 18.72 -20.18
N ALA A 342 -13.11 18.66 -21.44
CA ALA A 342 -13.99 18.49 -22.60
C ALA A 342 -14.13 17.00 -22.97
N PRO A 343 -15.35 16.45 -23.03
CA PRO A 343 -15.56 15.05 -23.44
C PRO A 343 -15.04 14.80 -24.87
N VAL A 344 -14.36 13.66 -25.05
CA VAL A 344 -13.78 13.26 -26.34
C VAL A 344 -14.75 12.32 -27.04
N THR A 345 -15.07 12.60 -28.31
CA THR A 345 -15.92 11.71 -29.12
C THR A 345 -15.12 10.47 -29.52
N LYS A 346 -15.68 9.29 -29.25
CA LYS A 346 -15.11 7.98 -29.60
C LYS A 346 -16.03 7.26 -30.57
N SER A 347 -15.43 6.66 -31.58
CA SER A 347 -16.05 5.93 -32.68
C SER A 347 -15.46 4.51 -32.78
N PRO A 348 -16.05 3.60 -33.58
CA PRO A 348 -15.51 2.26 -33.73
C PRO A 348 -14.04 2.30 -34.12
N GLU A 349 -13.27 1.40 -33.54
CA GLU A 349 -11.82 1.30 -33.59
C GLU A 349 -11.00 2.23 -32.68
N ASP A 350 -11.64 3.19 -31.99
CA ASP A 350 -10.93 4.05 -31.05
C ASP A 350 -10.67 3.36 -29.70
N ASN A 351 -9.53 3.69 -29.08
CA ASN A 351 -9.20 3.25 -27.72
C ASN A 351 -9.92 4.09 -26.66
N VAL A 352 -10.36 3.41 -25.61
CA VAL A 352 -11.03 3.97 -24.44
C VAL A 352 -10.34 3.49 -23.17
N PHE A 353 -10.37 4.31 -22.13
CA PHE A 353 -9.68 4.08 -20.86
C PHE A 353 -10.68 4.15 -19.70
N ALA A 354 -10.46 3.32 -18.68
CA ALA A 354 -11.29 3.25 -17.47
C ALA A 354 -11.05 4.42 -16.51
#